data_AF-A0A1Q7NFW9-F1
#
_entry.id   AF-A0A1Q7NFW9-F1
#
_cell.length_a   1.000
_cell.length_b   1.000
_cell.length_c   1.000
_cell.angle_alpha   90.00
_cell.angle_beta   90.00
_cell.angle_gamma   90.00
#
_symmetry.space_group_name_H-M   'P 1'
#
loop_
_entity.id
_entity.type
_entity.pdbx_description
1 polymer ?
#
loop_
_entity_poly.entity_id
_entity_poly.type
_entity_poly.pdbx_seq_one_letter_code
_entity_poly.pdbx_strand_id
1 'polypeptide(L)'
;MKRINVSAAYFLSIEFQQTGYLVERMYKTAYGDASGTSTIGGAHQLAVPIVRFNEFLPDTQEIGLGVIVGQPGFETVLENNKQAFALEFVQRSRFTTALPTSLTPAQFVNLLFANAGVTPSLSDKNAVIAEFGAATNTSDVAARARALRDVAENASLNSQEFNRAFVLMQYIGYLRRNPNDAPDADYTGYDFWLTKLNAFNGNFVAAEMVKAFITSGEYRQRFGP
;
A
#
# COMPACT_ATOMS: atom_id res chain seq x y z
N MET A 1 9.02 25.60 -6.12
CA MET A 1 8.39 24.89 -7.25
C MET A 1 9.21 23.68 -7.74
N LYS A 2 10.45 23.82 -8.24
CA LYS A 2 11.24 22.68 -8.75
C LYS A 2 11.41 21.50 -7.75
N ARG A 3 11.81 21.75 -6.49
CA ARG A 3 11.98 20.68 -5.48
C ARG A 3 10.67 19.97 -5.08
N ILE A 4 9.56 20.72 -5.05
CA ILE A 4 8.21 20.18 -4.76
C ILE A 4 7.77 19.25 -5.90
N ASN A 5 7.93 19.69 -7.15
CA ASN A 5 7.50 18.91 -8.30
C ASN A 5 8.40 17.68 -8.53
N VAL A 6 9.71 17.77 -8.31
CA VAL A 6 10.64 16.63 -8.45
C VAL A 6 10.35 15.55 -7.40
N SER A 7 10.09 15.94 -6.16
CA SER A 7 9.85 14.98 -5.08
C SER A 7 8.43 14.38 -5.15
N ALA A 8 7.43 15.14 -5.58
CA ALA A 8 6.12 14.59 -5.92
C ALA A 8 6.19 13.65 -7.13
N ALA A 9 6.99 13.99 -8.15
CA ALA A 9 7.18 13.15 -9.34
C ALA A 9 7.79 11.78 -9.01
N TYR A 10 8.58 11.66 -7.94
CA TYR A 10 9.04 10.36 -7.45
C TYR A 10 7.89 9.50 -6.94
N PHE A 11 7.05 10.02 -6.03
CA PHE A 11 5.90 9.26 -5.49
C PHE A 11 4.83 8.94 -6.55
N LEU A 12 4.76 9.74 -7.61
CA LEU A 12 3.86 9.53 -8.74
C LEU A 12 4.50 8.70 -9.87
N SER A 13 5.79 8.38 -9.77
CA SER A 13 6.48 7.63 -10.81
C SER A 13 5.91 6.22 -10.94
N ILE A 14 5.99 5.66 -12.15
CA ILE A 14 5.60 4.26 -12.37
C ILE A 14 6.41 3.31 -11.48
N GLU A 15 7.68 3.63 -11.23
CA GLU A 15 8.55 2.87 -10.34
C GLU A 15 7.95 2.77 -8.93
N PHE A 16 7.55 3.91 -8.37
CA PHE A 16 7.01 3.96 -7.02
C PHE A 16 5.59 3.39 -6.92
N GLN A 17 4.78 3.56 -7.98
CA GLN A 17 3.45 2.95 -8.07
C GLN A 17 3.49 1.41 -8.15
N GLN A 18 4.52 0.86 -8.79
CA GLN A 18 4.68 -0.60 -8.96
C GLN A 18 5.46 -1.25 -7.81
N THR A 19 6.07 -0.46 -6.93
CA THR A 19 6.79 -0.92 -5.75
C THR A 19 6.03 -0.52 -4.47
N GLY A 20 6.21 0.70 -3.97
CA GLY A 20 5.65 1.15 -2.69
C GLY A 20 4.14 1.06 -2.62
N TYR A 21 3.42 1.51 -3.66
CA TYR A 21 1.96 1.41 -3.66
C TYR A 21 1.47 -0.05 -3.76
N LEU A 22 2.24 -0.94 -4.38
CA LEU A 22 1.91 -2.35 -4.40
C LEU A 22 2.08 -2.98 -3.01
N VAL A 23 3.14 -2.65 -2.29
CA VAL A 23 3.35 -3.11 -0.90
C VAL A 23 2.15 -2.71 -0.03
N GLU A 24 1.75 -1.44 -0.07
CA GLU A 24 0.60 -0.95 0.71
C GLU A 24 -0.67 -1.76 0.40
N ARG A 25 -1.00 -1.96 -0.88
CA ARG A 25 -2.17 -2.73 -1.29
C ARG A 25 -2.08 -4.23 -0.95
N MET A 26 -0.90 -4.84 -0.98
CA MET A 26 -0.73 -6.23 -0.57
C MET A 26 -0.99 -6.40 0.94
N TYR A 27 -0.55 -5.45 1.76
CA TYR A 27 -0.88 -5.41 3.18
C TYR A 27 -2.38 -5.21 3.41
N LYS A 28 -3.02 -4.26 2.70
CA LYS A 28 -4.46 -4.06 2.78
C LYS A 28 -5.24 -5.30 2.36
N THR A 29 -4.86 -5.93 1.26
CA THR A 29 -5.53 -7.15 0.75
C THR A 29 -5.40 -8.32 1.73
N ALA A 30 -4.26 -8.43 2.42
CA ALA A 30 -4.02 -9.50 3.38
C ALA A 30 -4.73 -9.28 4.72
N TYR A 31 -4.86 -8.04 5.18
CA TYR A 31 -5.22 -7.76 6.58
C TYR A 31 -6.32 -6.71 6.78
N GLY A 32 -6.76 -6.04 5.73
CA GLY A 32 -7.67 -4.90 5.80
C GLY A 32 -6.99 -3.61 6.27
N ASP A 33 -7.81 -2.67 6.74
CA ASP A 33 -7.34 -1.42 7.35
C ASP A 33 -7.06 -1.60 8.86
N ALA A 34 -6.16 -0.79 9.41
CA ALA A 34 -6.05 -0.58 10.85
C ALA A 34 -7.06 0.49 11.32
N SER A 35 -7.38 0.50 12.61
CA SER A 35 -8.14 1.57 13.25
C SER A 35 -7.20 2.61 13.85
N GLY A 36 -7.34 3.86 13.44
CA GLY A 36 -6.66 5.02 14.02
C GLY A 36 -7.63 5.97 14.70
N THR A 37 -7.13 6.80 15.61
CA THR A 37 -7.90 7.91 16.21
C THR A 37 -7.51 9.23 15.54
N SER A 38 -8.47 10.12 15.36
CA SER A 38 -8.25 11.50 14.93
C SER A 38 -9.08 12.45 15.81
N THR A 39 -8.59 13.67 15.97
CA THR A 39 -9.26 14.73 16.75
C THR A 39 -9.71 15.92 15.91
N ILE A 40 -9.36 15.95 14.61
CA ILE A 40 -9.83 17.02 13.73
C ILE A 40 -11.33 16.92 13.50
N GLY A 41 -12.05 18.03 13.68
CA GLY A 41 -13.51 18.04 13.60
C GLY A 41 -14.20 17.29 14.75
N GLY A 42 -13.47 16.91 15.81
CA GLY A 42 -13.95 16.11 16.94
C GLY A 42 -13.32 14.71 16.99
N ALA A 43 -13.29 14.10 18.17
CA ALA A 43 -12.69 12.79 18.37
C ALA A 43 -13.48 11.69 17.60
N HIS A 44 -12.81 10.98 16.71
CA HIS A 44 -13.40 9.90 15.92
C HIS A 44 -12.38 8.81 15.55
N GLN A 45 -12.87 7.64 15.15
CA GLN A 45 -12.06 6.57 14.58
C GLN A 45 -12.03 6.69 13.06
N LEU A 46 -10.89 6.38 12.45
CA LEU A 46 -10.71 6.34 11.01
C LEU A 46 -9.97 5.06 10.60
N ALA A 47 -10.34 4.53 9.43
CA ALA A 47 -9.61 3.44 8.80
C ALA A 47 -8.30 3.98 8.20
N VAL A 48 -7.17 3.38 8.54
CA VAL A 48 -5.83 3.79 8.06
C VAL A 48 -5.07 2.61 7.46
N PRO A 49 -4.10 2.85 6.55
CA PRO A 49 -3.24 1.79 6.04
C PRO A 49 -2.58 1.01 7.18
N ILE A 50 -2.67 -0.32 7.11
CA ILE A 50 -2.16 -1.20 8.16
C ILE A 50 -0.64 -1.36 8.12
N VAL A 51 -0.02 -1.15 6.96
CA VAL A 51 1.43 -1.29 6.78
C VAL A 51 2.18 -0.22 7.59
N ARG A 52 3.22 -0.65 8.30
CA ARG A 52 4.04 0.22 9.14
C ARG A 52 5.38 0.53 8.47
N PHE A 53 6.03 1.61 8.88
CA PHE A 53 7.31 2.09 8.34
C PHE A 53 8.40 0.99 8.25
N ASN A 54 8.55 0.18 9.30
CA ASN A 54 9.56 -0.88 9.37
C ASN A 54 9.26 -2.09 8.47
N GLU A 55 8.00 -2.27 8.05
CA GLU A 55 7.58 -3.28 7.08
C GLU A 55 7.70 -2.73 5.66
N PHE A 56 7.21 -1.50 5.47
CA PHE A 56 7.08 -0.86 4.17
C PHE A 56 8.41 -0.73 3.42
N LEU A 57 9.46 -0.26 4.10
CA LEU A 57 10.74 0.03 3.46
C LEU A 57 11.45 -1.20 2.91
N PRO A 58 11.72 -2.27 3.70
CA PRO A 58 12.38 -3.45 3.17
C PRO A 58 11.58 -4.10 2.04
N ASP A 59 10.24 -4.19 2.18
CA ASP A 59 9.39 -4.79 1.16
C ASP A 59 9.38 -3.97 -0.15
N THR A 60 9.41 -2.64 -0.06
CA THR A 60 9.53 -1.77 -1.25
C THR A 60 10.90 -1.95 -1.92
N GLN A 61 11.97 -2.09 -1.12
CA GLN A 61 13.32 -2.31 -1.64
C GLN A 61 13.46 -3.68 -2.32
N GLU A 62 12.79 -4.70 -1.79
CA GLU A 62 12.78 -6.03 -2.40
C GLU A 62 12.14 -6.01 -3.79
N ILE A 63 10.96 -5.40 -3.94
CA ILE A 63 10.30 -5.30 -5.25
C ILE A 63 11.13 -4.43 -6.22
N GLY A 64 11.74 -3.36 -5.73
CA GLY A 64 12.56 -2.44 -6.54
C GLY A 64 13.96 -2.93 -6.88
N LEU A 65 14.39 -4.09 -6.35
CA LEU A 65 15.78 -4.52 -6.46
C LEU A 65 16.22 -4.73 -7.91
N GLY A 66 17.21 -3.96 -8.36
CA GLY A 66 17.75 -4.06 -9.72
C GLY A 66 16.83 -3.50 -10.81
N VAL A 67 15.70 -2.88 -10.44
CA VAL A 67 14.79 -2.24 -11.39
C VAL A 67 15.34 -0.85 -11.73
N ILE A 68 15.58 -0.60 -13.02
CA ILE A 68 15.94 0.73 -13.52
C ILE A 68 14.97 1.04 -14.65
N VAL A 69 13.96 1.88 -14.37
CA VAL A 69 12.92 2.21 -15.35
C VAL A 69 13.54 2.84 -16.60
N GLY A 70 13.15 2.32 -17.77
CA GLY A 70 13.65 2.74 -19.07
C GLY A 70 14.89 1.99 -19.57
N GLN A 71 15.47 1.07 -18.78
CA GLN A 71 16.48 0.13 -19.27
C GLN A 71 15.81 -1.08 -19.95
N PRO A 72 16.31 -1.59 -21.08
CA PRO A 72 15.76 -2.79 -21.71
C PRO A 72 15.60 -3.95 -20.72
N GLY A 73 14.39 -4.51 -20.60
CA GLY A 73 14.09 -5.66 -19.74
C GLY A 73 13.72 -5.33 -18.28
N PHE A 74 13.61 -4.04 -17.91
CA PHE A 74 13.26 -3.65 -16.54
C PHE A 74 11.89 -4.20 -16.09
N GLU A 75 10.92 -4.32 -17.01
CA GLU A 75 9.59 -4.85 -16.71
C GLU A 75 9.64 -6.32 -16.30
N THR A 76 10.52 -7.11 -16.94
CA THR A 76 10.73 -8.52 -16.58
C THR A 76 11.37 -8.65 -15.21
N VAL A 77 12.37 -7.82 -14.89
CA VAL A 77 12.99 -7.79 -13.56
C VAL A 77 11.96 -7.44 -12.49
N LEU A 78 11.18 -6.39 -12.73
CA LEU A 78 10.12 -5.97 -11.81
C LEU A 78 9.06 -7.06 -11.60
N GLU A 79 8.59 -7.70 -12.66
CA GLU A 79 7.59 -8.78 -12.56
C GLU A 79 8.15 -9.98 -11.77
N ASN A 80 9.40 -10.38 -12.02
CA ASN A 80 10.05 -11.43 -11.26
C ASN A 80 10.16 -11.08 -9.77
N ASN A 81 10.52 -9.85 -9.44
CA ASN A 81 10.60 -9.39 -8.05
C ASN A 81 9.23 -9.42 -7.37
N LYS A 82 8.16 -8.97 -8.05
CA LYS A 82 6.79 -9.04 -7.52
C LYS A 82 6.35 -10.48 -7.24
N GLN A 83 6.67 -11.42 -8.13
CA GLN A 83 6.37 -12.84 -7.93
C GLN A 83 7.11 -13.40 -6.73
N ALA A 84 8.41 -13.13 -6.62
CA ALA A 84 9.24 -13.56 -5.50
C ALA A 84 8.73 -12.99 -4.17
N PHE A 85 8.44 -11.69 -4.13
CA PHE A 85 7.89 -11.01 -2.95
C PHE A 85 6.54 -11.62 -2.55
N ALA A 86 5.61 -11.82 -3.49
CA ALA A 86 4.31 -12.41 -3.17
C ALA A 86 4.42 -13.84 -2.64
N LEU A 87 5.35 -14.65 -3.16
CA LEU A 87 5.63 -15.99 -2.67
C LEU A 87 6.16 -15.96 -1.22
N GLU A 88 7.09 -15.07 -0.90
CA GLU A 88 7.59 -14.89 0.47
C GLU A 88 6.49 -14.39 1.40
N PHE A 89 5.79 -13.34 0.99
CA PHE A 89 4.77 -12.65 1.78
C PHE A 89 3.66 -13.60 2.27
N VAL A 90 3.15 -14.48 1.39
CA VAL A 90 2.06 -15.41 1.76
C VAL A 90 2.50 -16.54 2.70
N GLN A 91 3.81 -16.70 2.93
CA GLN A 91 4.37 -17.67 3.86
C GLN A 91 4.68 -17.06 5.23
N ARG A 92 4.67 -15.73 5.36
CA ARG A 92 4.90 -15.04 6.63
C ARG A 92 3.91 -15.53 7.68
N SER A 93 4.36 -15.68 8.93
CA SER A 93 3.53 -16.15 10.04
C SER A 93 2.27 -15.30 10.25
N ARG A 94 2.38 -13.97 10.08
CA ARG A 94 1.24 -13.05 10.14
C ARG A 94 0.20 -13.35 9.07
N PHE A 95 0.63 -13.67 7.84
CA PHE A 95 -0.27 -14.01 6.74
C PHE A 95 -0.96 -15.35 6.95
N THR A 96 -0.21 -16.39 7.28
CA THR A 96 -0.76 -17.74 7.50
C THR A 96 -1.65 -17.82 8.74
N THR A 97 -1.42 -16.96 9.74
CA THR A 97 -2.33 -16.80 10.90
C THR A 97 -3.63 -16.12 10.50
N ALA A 98 -3.57 -15.02 9.73
CA ALA A 98 -4.75 -14.27 9.31
C ALA A 98 -5.60 -15.04 8.28
N LEU A 99 -4.95 -15.81 7.41
CA LEU A 99 -5.56 -16.55 6.32
C LEU A 99 -5.11 -18.03 6.38
N PRO A 100 -5.68 -18.88 7.26
CA PRO A 100 -5.23 -20.26 7.41
C PRO A 100 -5.34 -21.09 6.13
N THR A 101 -4.46 -22.07 5.95
CA THR A 101 -4.48 -22.97 4.77
C THR A 101 -5.70 -23.90 4.74
N SER A 102 -6.41 -24.04 5.87
CA SER A 102 -7.66 -24.79 5.98
C SER A 102 -8.86 -24.13 5.28
N LEU A 103 -8.73 -22.86 4.87
CA LEU A 103 -9.75 -22.18 4.07
C LEU A 103 -9.90 -22.85 2.71
N THR A 104 -11.15 -22.96 2.24
CA THR A 104 -11.42 -23.25 0.83
C THR A 104 -10.97 -22.08 -0.06
N PRO A 105 -10.66 -22.30 -1.36
CA PRO A 105 -10.31 -21.23 -2.28
C PRO A 105 -11.34 -20.09 -2.30
N ALA A 106 -12.64 -20.41 -2.31
CA ALA A 106 -13.69 -19.40 -2.31
C ALA A 106 -13.71 -18.55 -1.02
N GLN A 107 -13.50 -19.17 0.15
CA GLN A 107 -13.42 -18.44 1.41
C GLN A 107 -12.17 -17.54 1.47
N PHE A 108 -11.03 -18.04 1.04
CA PHE A 108 -9.79 -17.26 0.97
C PHE A 108 -9.95 -16.04 0.06
N VAL A 109 -10.43 -16.22 -1.17
CA VAL A 109 -10.65 -15.12 -2.12
C VAL A 109 -11.68 -14.12 -1.60
N ASN A 110 -12.76 -14.59 -0.95
CA ASN A 110 -13.73 -13.68 -0.31
C ASN A 110 -13.09 -12.83 0.77
N LEU A 111 -12.20 -13.39 1.60
CA LEU A 111 -11.48 -12.65 2.64
C LEU A 111 -10.54 -11.61 2.02
N LEU A 112 -9.81 -11.95 0.95
CA LEU A 112 -8.95 -10.99 0.25
C LEU A 112 -9.74 -9.78 -0.29
N PHE A 113 -10.87 -10.02 -0.96
CA PHE A 113 -11.72 -8.93 -1.47
C PHE A 113 -12.39 -8.13 -0.34
N ALA A 114 -12.81 -8.80 0.74
CA ALA A 114 -13.38 -8.13 1.90
C ALA A 114 -12.36 -7.20 2.56
N ASN A 115 -11.13 -7.68 2.76
CA ASN A 115 -10.01 -6.89 3.28
C ASN A 115 -9.65 -5.72 2.35
N ALA A 116 -9.64 -5.97 1.04
CA ALA A 116 -9.40 -4.94 0.04
C ALA A 116 -10.51 -3.87 0.00
N GLY A 117 -11.71 -4.14 0.51
CA GLY A 117 -12.85 -3.22 0.40
C GLY A 117 -13.39 -3.08 -1.03
N VAL A 118 -13.08 -4.06 -1.90
CA VAL A 118 -13.50 -4.07 -3.31
C VAL A 118 -14.55 -5.15 -3.51
N THR A 119 -15.68 -4.77 -4.11
CA THR A 119 -16.67 -5.73 -4.60
C THR A 119 -16.29 -6.15 -6.03
N PRO A 120 -15.79 -7.37 -6.25
CA PRO A 120 -15.41 -7.82 -7.59
C PRO A 120 -16.65 -8.13 -8.44
N SER A 121 -16.47 -8.09 -9.76
CA SER A 121 -17.41 -8.76 -10.66
C SER A 121 -17.37 -10.29 -10.43
N LEU A 122 -18.43 -10.99 -10.84
CA LEU A 122 -18.46 -12.45 -10.72
C LEU A 122 -17.33 -13.11 -11.54
N SER A 123 -17.00 -12.57 -12.70
CA SER A 123 -15.91 -13.06 -13.54
C SER A 123 -14.55 -12.88 -12.87
N ASP A 124 -14.26 -11.71 -12.31
CA ASP A 124 -12.97 -11.45 -11.66
C ASP A 124 -12.79 -12.37 -10.46
N LYS A 125 -13.83 -12.47 -9.62
CA LYS A 125 -13.80 -13.37 -8.46
C LYS A 125 -13.55 -14.82 -8.87
N ASN A 126 -14.22 -15.30 -9.91
CA ASN A 126 -14.04 -16.67 -10.39
C ASN A 126 -12.65 -16.90 -10.98
N ALA A 127 -12.05 -15.90 -11.63
CA ALA A 127 -10.68 -15.99 -12.12
C ALA A 127 -9.68 -16.16 -10.97
N VAL A 128 -9.79 -15.36 -9.90
CA VAL A 128 -8.92 -15.50 -8.72
C VAL A 128 -9.13 -16.85 -8.01
N ILE A 129 -10.36 -17.36 -7.94
CA ILE A 129 -10.63 -18.71 -7.40
C ILE A 129 -9.98 -19.79 -8.26
N ALA A 130 -9.96 -19.60 -9.59
CA ALA A 130 -9.39 -20.56 -10.54
C ALA A 130 -7.87 -20.74 -10.39
N GLU A 131 -7.17 -19.81 -9.72
CA GLU A 131 -5.76 -19.96 -9.36
C GLU A 131 -5.45 -21.22 -8.57
N PHE A 132 -6.44 -21.76 -7.86
CA PHE A 132 -6.35 -22.99 -7.06
C PHE A 132 -6.81 -24.25 -7.81
N GLY A 133 -7.30 -24.13 -9.05
CA GLY A 133 -7.81 -25.24 -9.84
C GLY A 133 -8.89 -26.05 -9.11
N ALA A 134 -8.68 -27.37 -8.99
CA ALA A 134 -9.59 -28.29 -8.30
C ALA A 134 -9.26 -28.48 -6.80
N ALA A 135 -8.38 -27.66 -6.22
CA ALA A 135 -7.99 -27.80 -4.82
C ALA A 135 -9.17 -27.51 -3.88
N THR A 136 -9.24 -28.23 -2.77
CA THR A 136 -10.29 -28.06 -1.75
C THR A 136 -9.87 -27.15 -0.60
N ASN A 137 -8.59 -26.76 -0.55
CA ASN A 137 -8.02 -25.88 0.46
C ASN A 137 -6.98 -24.95 -0.18
N THR A 138 -6.34 -24.10 0.64
CA THR A 138 -5.37 -23.10 0.16
C THR A 138 -3.95 -23.39 0.65
N SER A 139 -3.52 -24.67 0.62
CA SER A 139 -2.15 -25.05 0.98
C SER A 139 -1.12 -24.80 -0.14
N ASP A 140 -1.57 -24.62 -1.38
CA ASP A 140 -0.70 -24.25 -2.51
C ASP A 140 -0.22 -22.79 -2.35
N VAL A 141 1.05 -22.63 -1.99
CA VAL A 141 1.71 -21.34 -1.79
C VAL A 141 1.71 -20.48 -3.06
N ALA A 142 1.93 -21.09 -4.22
CA ALA A 142 1.99 -20.36 -5.47
C ALA A 142 0.61 -19.84 -5.89
N ALA A 143 -0.44 -20.62 -5.67
CA ALA A 143 -1.83 -20.18 -5.89
C ALA A 143 -2.22 -19.04 -4.95
N ARG A 144 -1.84 -19.09 -3.66
CA ARG A 144 -2.07 -17.99 -2.71
C ARG A 144 -1.37 -16.70 -3.17
N ALA A 145 -0.13 -16.80 -3.62
CA ALA A 145 0.65 -15.65 -4.07
C ALA A 145 0.00 -14.99 -5.29
N ARG A 146 -0.38 -15.77 -6.32
CA ARG A 146 -1.09 -15.24 -7.50
C ARG A 146 -2.44 -14.62 -7.11
N ALA A 147 -3.25 -15.32 -6.31
CA ALA A 147 -4.53 -14.80 -5.87
C ALA A 147 -4.42 -13.50 -5.04
N LEU A 148 -3.39 -13.39 -4.18
CA LEU A 148 -3.10 -12.14 -3.46
C LEU A 148 -2.76 -11.01 -4.42
N ARG A 149 -1.92 -11.28 -5.44
CA ARG A 149 -1.56 -10.27 -6.45
C ARG A 149 -2.74 -9.83 -7.30
N ASP A 150 -3.57 -10.75 -7.76
CA ASP A 150 -4.73 -10.44 -8.59
C ASP A 150 -5.68 -9.44 -7.90
N VAL A 151 -5.85 -9.59 -6.58
CA VAL A 151 -6.67 -8.68 -5.78
C VAL A 151 -5.91 -7.38 -5.47
N ALA A 152 -4.63 -7.45 -5.09
CA ALA A 152 -3.81 -6.28 -4.75
C ALA A 152 -3.51 -5.34 -5.95
N GLU A 153 -3.49 -5.89 -7.16
CA GLU A 153 -3.27 -5.17 -8.42
C GLU A 153 -4.58 -4.82 -9.14
N ASN A 154 -5.74 -5.13 -8.53
CA ASN A 154 -7.04 -4.77 -9.08
C ASN A 154 -7.17 -3.25 -9.28
N ALA A 155 -7.67 -2.83 -10.45
CA ALA A 155 -7.76 -1.42 -10.83
C ALA A 155 -8.65 -0.59 -9.87
N SER A 156 -9.71 -1.19 -9.31
CA SER A 156 -10.57 -0.53 -8.33
C SER A 156 -9.82 -0.28 -7.03
N LEU A 157 -9.08 -1.27 -6.54
CA LEU A 157 -8.27 -1.13 -5.33
C LEU A 157 -7.17 -0.08 -5.52
N ASN A 158 -6.49 -0.11 -6.67
CA ASN A 158 -5.47 0.88 -7.03
C ASN A 158 -6.04 2.30 -6.94
N SER A 159 -7.22 2.53 -7.54
CA SER A 159 -7.88 3.83 -7.52
C SER A 159 -8.32 4.26 -6.12
N GLN A 160 -8.86 3.33 -5.32
CA GLN A 160 -9.34 3.61 -3.96
C GLN A 160 -8.21 3.96 -2.99
N GLU A 161 -7.08 3.26 -3.06
CA GLU A 161 -5.97 3.47 -2.12
C GLU A 161 -4.98 4.54 -2.56
N PHE A 162 -5.06 5.06 -3.79
CA PHE A 162 -4.06 5.97 -4.32
C PHE A 162 -3.76 7.17 -3.40
N ASN A 163 -4.80 7.88 -2.95
CA ASN A 163 -4.63 9.05 -2.08
C ASN A 163 -4.20 8.65 -0.66
N ARG A 164 -4.70 7.53 -0.14
CA ARG A 164 -4.36 7.01 1.19
C ARG A 164 -2.88 6.63 1.26
N ALA A 165 -2.43 5.85 0.27
CA ALA A 165 -1.02 5.53 0.06
C ALA A 165 -0.21 6.82 -0.11
N PHE A 166 -0.59 7.74 -1.02
CA PHE A 166 0.16 8.99 -1.23
C PHE A 166 0.41 9.76 0.07
N VAL A 167 -0.60 9.89 0.93
CA VAL A 167 -0.48 10.54 2.24
C VAL A 167 0.50 9.80 3.14
N LEU A 168 0.35 8.48 3.28
CA LEU A 168 1.27 7.64 4.06
C LEU A 168 2.72 7.82 3.61
N MET A 169 2.96 7.90 2.29
CA MET A 169 4.30 8.03 1.74
C MET A 169 4.96 9.37 2.06
N GLN A 170 4.20 10.42 2.40
CA GLN A 170 4.82 11.65 2.88
C GLN A 170 5.41 11.49 4.27
N TYR A 171 4.72 10.78 5.16
CA TYR A 171 5.25 10.42 6.48
C TYR A 171 6.46 9.49 6.36
N ILE A 172 6.33 8.40 5.60
CA ILE A 172 7.40 7.41 5.46
C ILE A 172 8.61 7.99 4.70
N GLY A 173 8.39 8.67 3.58
CA GLY A 173 9.44 9.16 2.70
C GLY A 173 10.15 10.40 3.24
N TYR A 174 9.40 11.42 3.69
CA TYR A 174 10.01 12.64 4.21
C TYR A 174 10.33 12.57 5.71
N LEU A 175 9.45 11.99 6.53
CA LEU A 175 9.61 12.04 7.99
C LEU A 175 10.25 10.78 8.56
N ARG A 176 10.23 9.67 7.82
CA ARG A 176 10.80 8.36 8.20
C ARG A 176 10.16 7.77 9.46
N ARG A 177 8.84 7.92 9.58
CA ARG A 177 8.04 7.41 10.70
C ARG A 177 6.61 7.06 10.27
N ASN A 178 5.87 6.36 11.12
CA ASN A 178 4.43 6.19 10.95
C ASN A 178 3.69 7.51 11.26
N PRO A 179 2.48 7.73 10.72
CA PRO A 179 1.76 8.99 10.95
C PRO A 179 1.44 9.28 12.41
N ASN A 180 1.32 8.25 13.25
CA ASN A 180 1.01 8.36 14.67
C ASN A 180 2.21 8.14 15.60
N ASP A 181 3.42 8.04 15.07
CA ASP A 181 4.64 8.03 15.89
C ASP A 181 4.96 9.46 16.35
N ALA A 182 5.69 9.58 17.47
CA ALA A 182 6.16 10.85 18.00
C ALA A 182 6.80 11.73 16.90
N PRO A 183 6.57 13.06 16.90
CA PRO A 183 5.93 13.85 17.95
C PRO A 183 4.40 13.80 17.98
N ASP A 184 3.77 13.15 17.00
CA ASP A 184 2.33 12.92 16.98
C ASP A 184 1.97 11.78 17.95
N ALA A 185 0.68 11.67 18.30
CA ALA A 185 0.17 10.60 19.17
C ALA A 185 -1.04 9.87 18.57
N ASP A 186 -1.51 10.32 17.41
CA ASP A 186 -2.70 9.84 16.73
C ASP A 186 -2.58 10.08 15.21
N TYR A 187 -3.67 9.83 14.46
CA TYR A 187 -3.71 10.01 13.01
C TYR A 187 -4.32 11.34 12.57
N THR A 188 -4.43 12.34 13.45
CA THR A 188 -5.04 13.64 13.14
C THR A 188 -4.37 14.32 11.95
N GLY A 189 -3.04 14.27 11.86
CA GLY A 189 -2.30 14.81 10.72
C GLY A 189 -2.58 14.06 9.41
N TYR A 190 -2.60 12.72 9.48
CA TYR A 190 -2.91 11.87 8.33
C TYR A 190 -4.32 12.16 7.79
N ASP A 191 -5.30 12.24 8.70
CA ASP A 191 -6.69 12.55 8.39
C ASP A 191 -6.84 13.94 7.75
N PHE A 192 -6.21 14.96 8.33
CA PHE A 192 -6.20 16.31 7.76
C PHE A 192 -5.70 16.31 6.30
N TRP A 193 -4.56 15.67 6.04
CA TRP A 193 -3.97 15.64 4.71
C TRP A 193 -4.79 14.82 3.72
N LEU A 194 -5.31 13.67 4.14
CA LEU A 194 -6.18 12.85 3.30
C LEU A 194 -7.46 13.60 2.94
N THR A 195 -8.12 14.23 3.92
CA THR A 195 -9.32 15.05 3.70
C THR A 195 -9.03 16.20 2.75
N LYS A 196 -7.93 16.94 2.96
CA LYS A 196 -7.54 18.04 2.08
C LYS A 196 -7.22 17.57 0.66
N LEU A 197 -6.48 16.47 0.51
CA LEU A 197 -6.12 15.92 -0.79
C LEU A 197 -7.37 15.46 -1.57
N ASN A 198 -8.32 14.82 -0.90
CA ASN A 198 -9.60 14.42 -1.48
C ASN A 198 -10.44 15.64 -1.91
N ALA A 199 -10.48 16.72 -1.11
CA ALA A 199 -11.18 17.96 -1.47
C ALA A 199 -10.63 18.63 -2.74
N PHE A 200 -9.37 18.36 -3.08
CA PHE A 200 -8.73 18.81 -4.32
C PHE A 200 -8.61 17.71 -5.39
N ASN A 201 -9.42 16.66 -5.31
CA ASN A 201 -9.45 15.54 -6.28
C ASN A 201 -8.06 14.89 -6.50
N GLY A 202 -7.27 14.73 -5.45
CA GLY A 202 -5.92 14.16 -5.56
C GLY A 202 -4.85 15.16 -6.05
N ASN A 203 -5.21 16.42 -6.31
CA ASN A 203 -4.25 17.43 -6.72
C ASN A 203 -3.40 17.90 -5.53
N PHE A 204 -2.24 17.25 -5.33
CA PHE A 204 -1.31 17.55 -4.26
C PHE A 204 -0.74 18.98 -4.29
N VAL A 205 -0.71 19.63 -5.46
CA VAL A 205 -0.26 21.02 -5.61
C VAL A 205 -1.30 21.96 -5.01
N ALA A 206 -2.57 21.78 -5.40
CA ALA A 206 -3.68 22.57 -4.85
C ALA A 206 -3.89 22.28 -3.36
N ALA A 207 -3.66 21.04 -2.92
CA ALA A 207 -3.68 20.67 -1.51
C ALA A 207 -2.48 21.24 -0.72
N GLU A 208 -1.47 21.82 -1.38
CA GLU A 208 -0.20 22.28 -0.81
C GLU A 208 0.54 21.23 0.04
N MET A 209 0.23 19.96 -0.17
CA MET A 209 0.62 18.88 0.74
C MET A 209 2.13 18.63 0.72
N VAL A 210 2.69 18.35 -0.46
CA VAL A 210 4.12 18.08 -0.63
C VAL A 210 4.96 19.28 -0.15
N LYS A 211 4.48 20.50 -0.41
CA LYS A 211 5.12 21.74 0.05
C LYS A 211 5.22 21.76 1.57
N ALA A 212 4.12 21.47 2.28
CA ALA A 212 4.08 21.50 3.73
C ALA A 212 5.06 20.51 4.37
N PHE A 213 5.15 19.27 3.86
CA PHE A 213 6.10 18.28 4.37
C PHE A 213 7.56 18.71 4.16
N ILE A 214 7.92 19.22 2.97
CA ILE A 214 9.29 19.67 2.68
C ILE A 214 9.69 20.91 3.50
N THR A 215 8.74 21.80 3.80
CA THR A 215 9.03 23.01 4.60
C THR A 215 8.91 22.80 6.10
N SER A 216 8.41 21.64 6.53
CA SER A 216 8.22 21.31 7.94
C SER A 216 9.54 21.45 8.71
N GLY A 217 9.44 21.91 9.97
CA GLY A 217 10.61 21.99 10.85
C GLY A 217 11.26 20.62 11.03
N GLU A 218 10.43 19.59 11.18
CA GLU A 218 10.85 18.19 11.30
C GLU A 218 11.70 17.73 10.11
N TYR A 219 11.25 17.95 8.87
CA TYR A 219 12.03 17.57 7.68
C TYR A 219 13.35 18.35 7.59
N ARG A 220 13.33 19.66 7.85
CA ARG A 220 14.54 20.50 7.76
C ARG A 220 15.60 20.11 8.78
N GLN A 221 15.21 19.85 10.02
CA GLN A 221 16.11 19.47 11.12
C GLN A 221 16.86 18.15 10.85
N ARG A 222 16.37 17.30 9.94
CA ARG A 222 17.07 16.08 9.52
C ARG A 222 18.34 16.34 8.69
N PHE A 223 18.49 17.53 8.12
CA PHE A 223 19.61 17.87 7.23
C PHE A 223 20.51 19.00 7.76
N GLY A 224 20.27 19.47 9.00
CA GLY A 224 21.06 20.52 9.67
C GLY A 224 20.19 21.64 10.24
N PRO A 225 20.74 22.54 11.10
CA PRO A 225 20.04 23.71 11.61
C PRO A 225 19.66 24.72 10.52
#